data_AF-A0A6B3W4T6-F1
#
_entry.id   AF-A0A6B3W4T6-F1
#
_cell.length_a   1.000
_cell.length_b   1.000
_cell.length_c   1.000
_cell.angle_alpha   90.00
_cell.angle_beta   90.00
_cell.angle_gamma   90.00
#
_symmetry.space_group_name_H-M   'P 1'
#
loop_
_entity.id
_entity.type
_entity.pdbx_description
1 polymer ?
#
loop_
_entity_poly.entity_id
_entity_poly.type
_entity_poly.pdbx_seq_one_letter_code
_entity_poly.pdbx_strand_id
1 'polypeptide(L)'
;MMRCSVLLCVLVVGTVPTLSHAHSLTDEVEAAVRAEVEEQHRQEQKAFIEGDCDKVASFFSDEATRYLGGRRVNLMEGLEFCRNLPRPFGQKSGSPEINDAFHVLAEDAVYFIRTIDFQPSDDDPRSFKREVVTKVWQKTNDEWKIVHFHSSVHSVQVKAQENSSPVNAALPDFSELEDGWNTLHPGGETTCAHGDDFHFFTRVADPDRLMVYLHAGGGCWDARTCDPEQEALRYASTVEPKRDPAGMSGIFDLEHPDNPVAGYSMVAVPVCTGDGRLGDRDVTYTLESESGEARQFTIHHRGVTNTMAAMDWIRSNFESPREIFVAGKSDGALGTPFYASLLAQHYPSARVVGLGDGLGSFGEEIPGADPGQWGVPEVLRRHSGWERFEGDMGMNPVYIHAAHTAPNLRLYQFDHAHDATQRFYLELADAEDLDVLRRLRANRRIIREHVPEFRSFTVGGFRHTVLNQDLFYHYRSNGHRLRDWVAAIVAGESVASVDCGDDCLRPGLVYNEDDLRIVERTIEILSAPDAWNPRDVPGACPTQADRYSLRCAGAQAAKEVTGRTPMGSRNVPPAILDVVFTITERLPARNRRASNPFALFNNHPGTTAADMLAVLEEVRERIRTSLAANR
;
A
#
# COMPACT_ATOMS: atom_id res chain seq x y z
N MET A 1 7.06 -46.32 0.73
CA MET A 1 8.07 -46.22 1.80
C MET A 1 9.45 -46.17 1.16
N MET A 2 10.03 -44.99 1.03
CA MET A 2 11.48 -44.74 1.00
C MET A 2 11.63 -43.21 1.05
N ARG A 3 12.16 -42.72 2.18
CA ARG A 3 12.45 -41.30 2.42
C ARG A 3 13.86 -41.01 1.90
N CYS A 4 13.95 -39.99 1.04
CA CYS A 4 15.21 -39.34 0.67
C CYS A 4 15.75 -38.55 1.86
N SER A 5 17.01 -38.77 2.19
CA SER A 5 17.83 -37.90 3.03
C SER A 5 18.43 -36.80 2.16
N VAL A 6 18.19 -35.53 2.49
CA VAL A 6 18.94 -34.39 1.96
C VAL A 6 19.96 -34.00 3.02
N LEU A 7 21.23 -34.05 2.62
CA LEU A 7 22.40 -33.69 3.40
C LEU A 7 22.60 -32.17 3.29
N LEU A 8 22.54 -31.44 4.41
CA LEU A 8 22.89 -30.03 4.47
C LEU A 8 24.38 -29.93 4.85
N CYS A 9 25.22 -29.53 3.89
CA CYS A 9 26.63 -29.19 4.13
C CYS A 9 26.76 -27.68 4.33
N VAL A 10 27.15 -27.25 5.53
CA VAL A 10 27.65 -25.90 5.81
C VAL A 10 29.19 -25.95 5.70
N LEU A 11 29.77 -25.13 4.82
CA LEU A 11 31.20 -25.00 4.60
C LEU A 11 31.67 -23.63 5.12
N VAL A 12 32.33 -23.66 6.29
CA VAL A 12 33.09 -22.55 6.87
C VAL A 12 34.46 -22.49 6.19
N VAL A 13 34.86 -21.31 5.69
CA VAL A 13 36.27 -21.05 5.34
C VAL A 13 36.84 -19.99 6.28
N GLY A 14 37.73 -20.47 7.15
CA GLY A 14 38.68 -19.69 7.94
C GLY A 14 39.65 -20.65 8.60
N THR A 15 40.77 -20.96 7.93
CA THR A 15 41.89 -21.77 8.46
C THR A 15 42.44 -21.12 9.74
N VAL A 16 42.74 -21.81 10.85
CA VAL A 16 43.70 -22.92 11.08
C VAL A 16 43.38 -23.59 12.46
N PRO A 17 43.97 -24.74 12.85
CA PRO A 17 43.70 -26.13 12.47
C PRO A 17 42.87 -26.90 13.53
N THR A 18 42.18 -27.94 13.06
CA THR A 18 41.80 -29.17 13.81
C THR A 18 41.25 -29.01 15.24
N LEU A 19 39.92 -29.06 15.37
CA LEU A 19 39.22 -29.98 16.28
C LEU A 19 37.73 -30.00 15.89
N SER A 20 37.36 -31.00 15.11
CA SER A 20 35.99 -31.45 14.91
C SER A 20 35.38 -31.86 16.25
N HIS A 21 34.33 -31.17 16.73
CA HIS A 21 33.25 -31.68 17.59
C HIS A 21 32.09 -30.65 17.57
N ALA A 22 31.20 -30.74 16.59
CA ALA A 22 29.84 -30.24 16.80
C ALA A 22 29.15 -31.29 17.69
N HIS A 23 29.07 -31.03 18.99
CA HIS A 23 28.28 -31.85 19.89
C HIS A 23 26.81 -31.60 19.56
N SER A 24 26.14 -32.58 18.93
CA SER A 24 24.69 -32.66 19.01
C SER A 24 24.32 -32.83 20.48
N LEU A 25 23.45 -31.95 21.00
CA LEU A 25 22.89 -32.09 22.34
C LEU A 25 22.24 -33.47 22.46
N THR A 26 22.42 -34.14 23.59
CA THR A 26 21.65 -35.36 23.87
C THR A 26 20.23 -34.98 24.27
N ASP A 27 19.26 -35.87 24.04
CA ASP A 27 17.87 -35.66 24.45
C ASP A 27 17.74 -35.34 25.95
N GLU A 28 18.63 -35.89 26.79
CA GLU A 28 18.69 -35.59 28.23
C GLU A 28 19.12 -34.14 28.52
N VAL A 29 20.15 -33.64 27.81
CA VAL A 29 20.62 -32.26 27.97
C VAL A 29 19.59 -31.28 27.43
N GLU A 30 18.98 -31.57 26.29
CA GLU A 30 17.89 -30.76 25.73
C GLU A 30 16.70 -30.68 26.72
N ALA A 31 16.28 -31.80 27.30
CA ALA A 31 15.18 -31.82 28.27
C ALA A 31 15.51 -31.03 29.54
N ALA A 32 16.75 -31.11 30.04
CA ALA A 32 17.20 -30.37 31.22
C ALA A 32 17.22 -28.85 30.98
N VAL A 33 17.81 -28.41 29.86
CA VAL A 33 17.89 -26.99 29.48
C VAL A 33 16.49 -26.40 29.26
N ARG A 34 15.61 -27.16 28.59
CA ARG A 34 14.20 -26.79 28.40
C ARG A 34 13.49 -26.58 29.72
N ALA A 35 13.63 -27.51 30.67
CA ALA A 35 12.99 -27.41 31.98
C ALA A 35 13.48 -26.19 32.79
N GLU A 36 14.78 -25.86 32.71
CA GLU A 36 15.32 -24.66 33.34
C GLU A 36 14.69 -23.38 32.77
N VAL A 37 14.60 -23.25 31.43
CA VAL A 37 14.05 -22.05 30.80
C VAL A 37 12.54 -21.95 30.95
N GLU A 38 11.81 -23.06 30.94
CA GLU A 38 10.37 -23.09 31.23
C GLU A 38 10.05 -22.56 32.63
N GLU A 39 10.89 -22.88 33.63
CA GLU A 39 10.78 -22.32 34.98
C GLU A 39 10.98 -20.80 34.98
N GLN A 40 12.03 -20.31 34.33
CA GLN A 40 12.33 -18.88 34.26
C GLN A 40 11.22 -18.10 33.54
N HIS A 41 10.74 -18.62 32.42
CA HIS A 41 9.61 -18.06 31.68
C HIS A 41 8.34 -18.02 32.53
N ARG A 42 8.05 -19.07 33.32
CA ARG A 42 6.87 -19.06 34.21
C ARG A 42 6.96 -17.98 35.27
N GLN A 43 8.15 -17.75 35.84
CA GLN A 43 8.36 -16.69 36.83
C GLN A 43 8.25 -15.30 36.21
N GLU A 44 8.79 -15.11 35.00
CA GLU A 44 8.66 -13.86 34.24
C GLU A 44 7.20 -13.56 33.88
N GLN A 45 6.44 -14.55 33.41
CA GLN A 45 5.02 -14.39 33.11
C GLN A 45 4.19 -14.06 34.36
N LYS A 46 4.48 -14.72 35.48
CA LYS A 46 3.84 -14.40 36.76
C LYS A 46 4.08 -12.94 37.15
N ALA A 47 5.34 -12.49 37.09
CA ALA A 47 5.70 -11.10 37.38
C ALA A 47 4.98 -10.10 36.46
N PHE A 48 4.88 -10.42 35.16
CA PHE A 48 4.17 -9.59 34.19
C PHE A 48 2.67 -9.47 34.51
N ILE A 49 2.03 -10.59 34.86
CA ILE A 49 0.62 -10.67 35.23
C ILE A 49 0.32 -9.89 36.51
N GLU A 50 1.17 -10.04 37.52
CA GLU A 50 1.04 -9.35 38.82
C GLU A 50 1.41 -7.86 38.74
N GLY A 51 2.02 -7.43 37.62
CA GLY A 51 2.44 -6.04 37.41
C GLY A 51 3.77 -5.67 38.06
N ASP A 52 4.56 -6.66 38.45
CA ASP A 52 5.92 -6.47 38.97
C ASP A 52 6.90 -6.25 37.80
N CYS A 53 6.83 -5.05 37.22
CA CYS A 53 7.61 -4.71 36.04
C CYS A 53 9.13 -4.65 36.31
N ASP A 54 9.53 -4.37 37.55
CA ASP A 54 10.95 -4.39 37.93
C ASP A 54 11.47 -5.83 37.97
N LYS A 55 10.66 -6.78 38.44
CA LYS A 55 10.96 -8.20 38.34
C LYS A 55 10.97 -8.69 36.89
N VAL A 56 10.05 -8.23 36.03
CA VAL A 56 10.10 -8.51 34.57
C VAL A 56 11.41 -8.00 33.97
N ALA A 57 11.83 -6.78 34.28
CA ALA A 57 13.10 -6.22 33.84
C ALA A 57 14.30 -7.09 34.23
N SER A 58 14.28 -7.69 35.42
CA SER A 58 15.39 -8.52 35.92
C SER A 58 15.67 -9.79 35.10
N PHE A 59 14.70 -10.23 34.29
CA PHE A 59 14.88 -11.34 33.36
C PHE A 59 15.57 -10.94 32.06
N PHE A 60 15.69 -9.66 31.75
CA PHE A 60 16.38 -9.20 30.55
C PHE A 60 17.86 -8.95 30.81
N SER A 61 18.70 -9.20 29.81
CA SER A 61 20.06 -8.64 29.83
C SER A 61 20.04 -7.14 29.57
N ASP A 62 21.07 -6.44 30.02
CA ASP A 62 21.21 -4.98 29.80
C ASP A 62 21.23 -4.63 28.31
N GLU A 63 21.85 -5.49 27.49
CA GLU A 63 22.00 -5.32 26.05
C GLU A 63 20.82 -5.89 25.22
N ALA A 64 19.78 -6.39 25.88
CA ALA A 64 18.73 -7.11 25.17
C ALA A 64 18.04 -6.26 24.09
N THR A 65 17.85 -6.85 22.92
CA THR A 65 17.08 -6.25 21.84
C THR A 65 15.60 -6.48 22.06
N ARG A 66 14.79 -5.42 21.99
CA ARG A 66 13.36 -5.46 22.33
C ARG A 66 12.55 -4.81 21.21
N TYR A 67 11.55 -5.51 20.71
CA TYR A 67 10.65 -5.05 19.66
C TYR A 67 9.20 -5.18 20.10
N LEU A 68 8.42 -4.12 19.89
CA LEU A 68 6.96 -4.09 20.10
C LEU A 68 6.30 -3.58 18.82
N GLY A 69 5.47 -4.40 18.18
CA GLY A 69 4.83 -4.08 16.91
C GLY A 69 5.83 -3.75 15.79
N GLY A 70 6.97 -4.45 15.75
CA GLY A 70 8.06 -4.20 14.80
C GLY A 70 8.94 -2.97 15.10
N ARG A 71 8.62 -2.18 16.12
CA ARG A 71 9.45 -1.03 16.54
C ARG A 71 10.43 -1.44 17.63
N ARG A 72 11.71 -1.10 17.46
CA ARG A 72 12.71 -1.24 18.52
C ARG A 72 12.36 -0.32 19.70
N VAL A 73 12.32 -0.87 20.90
CA VAL A 73 12.06 -0.15 22.16
C VAL A 73 13.23 -0.30 23.11
N ASN A 74 13.50 0.73 23.90
CA ASN A 74 14.47 0.64 25.00
C ASN A 74 13.81 0.09 26.27
N LEU A 75 14.62 -0.27 27.28
CA LEU A 75 14.15 -0.85 28.54
C LEU A 75 13.15 0.07 29.28
N MET A 76 13.38 1.39 29.27
CA MET A 76 12.50 2.35 29.94
C MET A 76 11.13 2.44 29.27
N GLU A 77 11.08 2.44 27.94
CA GLU A 77 9.82 2.39 27.19
C GLU A 77 9.06 1.08 27.45
N GLY A 78 9.77 -0.05 27.52
CA GLY A 78 9.17 -1.35 27.85
C GLY A 78 8.61 -1.41 29.28
N LEU A 79 9.31 -0.82 30.25
CA LEU A 79 8.85 -0.72 31.64
C LEU A 79 7.65 0.23 31.78
N GLU A 80 7.66 1.35 31.07
CA GLU A 80 6.54 2.28 31.03
C GLU A 80 5.30 1.61 30.43
N PHE A 81 5.46 0.85 29.35
CA PHE A 81 4.41 0.01 28.78
C PHE A 81 3.88 -1.02 29.80
N CYS A 82 4.77 -1.77 30.46
CA CYS A 82 4.39 -2.74 31.48
C CYS A 82 3.58 -2.10 32.62
N ARG A 83 4.00 -0.92 33.12
CA ARG A 83 3.32 -0.24 34.23
C ARG A 83 1.97 0.34 33.84
N ASN A 84 1.84 0.82 32.60
CA ASN A 84 0.62 1.47 32.10
C ASN A 84 -0.41 0.47 31.52
N LEU A 85 -0.10 -0.83 31.46
CA LEU A 85 -1.04 -1.86 31.03
C LEU A 85 -2.20 -2.00 32.04
N PRO A 86 -3.46 -1.84 31.60
CA PRO A 86 -4.63 -2.07 32.45
C PRO A 86 -4.68 -3.52 32.95
N ARG A 87 -4.83 -3.72 34.27
CA ARG A 87 -4.96 -5.04 34.91
C ARG A 87 -6.26 -5.12 35.72
N PRO A 88 -6.98 -6.26 35.72
CA PRO A 88 -6.67 -7.52 35.04
C PRO A 88 -6.86 -7.45 33.51
N PHE A 89 -6.10 -8.25 32.76
CA PHE A 89 -6.20 -8.30 31.31
C PHE A 89 -7.59 -8.79 30.86
N GLY A 90 -8.24 -8.06 29.95
CA GLY A 90 -9.41 -8.52 29.17
C GLY A 90 -10.56 -9.14 29.96
N GLN A 91 -11.44 -8.33 30.57
CA GLN A 91 -12.66 -8.83 31.22
C GLN A 91 -13.85 -9.10 30.27
N LYS A 92 -13.65 -9.07 28.95
CA LYS A 92 -14.73 -9.30 27.96
C LYS A 92 -14.24 -10.21 26.83
N SER A 93 -15.03 -11.27 26.59
CA SER A 93 -14.98 -12.31 25.56
C SER A 93 -13.81 -13.32 25.60
N GLY A 94 -14.08 -14.51 26.16
CA GLY A 94 -13.32 -15.75 25.93
C GLY A 94 -11.89 -15.77 26.47
N SER A 95 -11.42 -16.93 26.94
CA SER A 95 -9.99 -17.12 27.17
C SER A 95 -9.28 -17.23 25.82
N PRO A 96 -8.21 -16.47 25.54
CA PRO A 96 -7.45 -16.62 24.30
C PRO A 96 -6.81 -18.01 24.23
N GLU A 97 -6.64 -18.53 23.02
CA GLU A 97 -5.87 -19.76 22.81
C GLU A 97 -4.38 -19.41 22.84
N ILE A 98 -3.62 -20.03 23.73
CA ILE A 98 -2.19 -19.76 23.93
C ILE A 98 -1.40 -21.02 23.57
N ASN A 99 -0.44 -20.89 22.67
CA ASN A 99 0.47 -21.96 22.28
C ASN A 99 1.92 -21.51 22.52
N ASP A 100 2.62 -22.22 23.41
CA ASP A 100 4.02 -21.98 23.77
C ASP A 100 4.90 -23.09 23.19
N ALA A 101 5.97 -22.71 22.51
CA ALA A 101 6.98 -23.61 21.98
C ALA A 101 8.38 -23.17 22.42
N PHE A 102 9.17 -24.11 22.93
CA PHE A 102 10.57 -23.91 23.27
C PHE A 102 11.45 -24.72 22.31
N HIS A 103 12.50 -24.11 21.81
CA HIS A 103 13.48 -24.72 20.91
C HIS A 103 14.86 -24.54 21.54
N VAL A 104 15.44 -25.63 22.05
CA VAL A 104 16.79 -25.59 22.63
C VAL A 104 17.79 -25.52 21.48
N LEU A 105 18.57 -24.44 21.46
CA LEU A 105 19.55 -24.19 20.41
C LEU A 105 20.94 -24.69 20.83
N ALA A 106 21.27 -24.55 22.11
CA ALA A 106 22.54 -24.94 22.73
C ALA A 106 22.32 -25.21 24.24
N GLU A 107 23.36 -25.68 24.95
CA GLU A 107 23.32 -25.86 26.41
C GLU A 107 23.01 -24.56 27.17
N ASP A 108 23.30 -23.43 26.54
CA ASP A 108 23.17 -22.08 27.08
C ASP A 108 22.23 -21.18 26.26
N ALA A 109 21.46 -21.71 25.30
CA ALA A 109 20.57 -20.90 24.46
C ALA A 109 19.25 -21.60 24.13
N VAL A 110 18.13 -20.90 24.31
CA VAL A 110 16.78 -21.37 23.98
C VAL A 110 15.98 -20.29 23.25
N TYR A 111 15.39 -20.65 22.12
CA TYR A 111 14.41 -19.83 21.42
C TYR A 111 12.99 -20.20 21.84
N PHE A 112 12.21 -19.21 22.22
CA PHE A 112 10.84 -19.36 22.66
C PHE A 112 9.91 -18.63 21.70
N ILE A 113 8.79 -19.27 21.36
CA ILE A 113 7.71 -18.70 20.56
C ILE A 113 6.41 -18.91 21.32
N ARG A 114 5.64 -17.85 21.48
CA ARG A 114 4.25 -17.88 21.95
C ARG A 114 3.35 -17.31 20.89
N THR A 115 2.24 -17.99 20.64
CA THR A 115 1.13 -17.48 19.84
C THR A 115 -0.08 -17.32 20.73
N ILE A 116 -0.73 -16.16 20.68
CA ILE A 116 -1.95 -15.84 21.44
C ILE A 116 -3.05 -15.45 20.46
N ASP A 117 -4.05 -16.32 20.32
CA ASP A 117 -5.19 -16.10 19.44
C ASP A 117 -6.37 -15.56 20.25
N PHE A 118 -6.65 -14.27 20.08
CA PHE A 118 -7.80 -13.59 20.65
C PHE A 118 -9.04 -13.90 19.82
N GLN A 119 -10.12 -14.34 20.46
CA GLN A 119 -11.37 -14.68 19.79
C GLN A 119 -11.90 -13.53 18.91
N PRO A 120 -12.60 -13.86 17.80
CA PRO A 120 -13.28 -12.86 16.97
C PRO A 120 -14.24 -11.98 17.78
N SER A 121 -14.30 -10.69 17.45
CA SER A 121 -15.27 -9.75 18.05
C SER A 121 -16.60 -9.79 17.30
N ASP A 122 -17.71 -9.43 17.97
CA ASP A 122 -19.04 -9.35 17.34
C ASP A 122 -19.08 -8.37 16.14
N ASP A 123 -18.22 -7.34 16.13
CA ASP A 123 -18.09 -6.35 15.05
C ASP A 123 -17.28 -6.86 13.84
N ASP A 124 -16.49 -7.93 14.03
CA ASP A 124 -15.70 -8.60 12.99
C ASP A 124 -15.59 -10.10 13.29
N PRO A 125 -16.67 -10.87 13.04
CA PRO A 125 -16.71 -12.30 13.35
C PRO A 125 -15.83 -13.13 12.41
N ARG A 126 -15.25 -12.51 11.38
CA ARG A 126 -14.44 -13.16 10.34
C ARG A 126 -12.94 -12.95 10.56
N SER A 127 -12.54 -12.21 11.58
CA SER A 127 -11.13 -12.08 11.93
C SER A 127 -10.91 -12.17 13.42
N PHE A 128 -9.75 -12.71 13.78
CA PHE A 128 -9.30 -12.86 15.15
C PHE A 128 -7.91 -12.22 15.24
N LYS A 129 -7.55 -11.65 16.39
CA LYS A 129 -6.21 -11.08 16.55
C LYS A 129 -5.26 -12.18 17.00
N ARG A 130 -4.07 -12.26 16.40
CA ARG A 130 -2.99 -13.14 16.82
C ARG A 130 -1.82 -12.31 17.30
N GLU A 131 -1.43 -12.45 18.55
CA GLU A 131 -0.14 -11.95 19.03
C GLU A 131 0.91 -13.05 18.91
N VAL A 132 2.06 -12.73 18.32
CA VAL A 132 3.23 -13.61 18.31
C VAL A 132 4.30 -12.97 19.18
N VAL A 133 4.76 -13.70 20.18
CA VAL A 133 5.83 -13.28 21.08
C VAL A 133 7.01 -14.22 20.91
N THR A 134 8.17 -13.69 20.56
CA THR A 134 9.41 -14.49 20.49
C THR A 134 10.42 -13.99 21.51
N LYS A 135 11.17 -14.92 22.11
CA LYS A 135 12.24 -14.62 23.06
C LYS A 135 13.46 -15.47 22.76
N VAL A 136 14.65 -14.92 22.91
CA VAL A 136 15.88 -15.71 23.02
C VAL A 136 16.37 -15.62 24.45
N TRP A 137 16.38 -16.76 25.13
CA TRP A 137 16.99 -16.94 26.43
C TRP A 137 18.43 -17.39 26.25
N GLN A 138 19.35 -16.73 26.93
CA GLN A 138 20.76 -17.09 26.94
C GLN A 138 21.27 -17.17 28.38
N LYS A 139 22.04 -18.21 28.68
CA LYS A 139 22.67 -18.40 30.00
C LYS A 139 23.95 -17.59 30.05
N THR A 140 23.98 -16.56 30.89
CA THR A 140 25.14 -15.69 31.11
C THR A 140 25.47 -15.67 32.59
N ASN A 141 26.72 -15.99 32.97
CA ASN A 141 27.15 -16.10 34.38
C ASN A 141 26.25 -17.04 35.20
N ASP A 142 25.93 -18.22 34.65
CA ASP A 142 25.02 -19.23 35.24
C ASP A 142 23.56 -18.77 35.45
N GLU A 143 23.18 -17.57 34.99
CA GLU A 143 21.80 -17.07 35.00
C GLU A 143 21.21 -16.99 33.59
N TRP A 144 19.97 -17.45 33.43
CA TRP A 144 19.23 -17.28 32.18
C TRP A 144 18.69 -15.85 32.05
N LYS A 145 19.02 -15.19 30.95
CA LYS A 145 18.54 -13.85 30.60
C LYS A 145 17.92 -13.83 29.21
N ILE A 146 16.88 -13.03 29.03
CA ILE A 146 16.30 -12.70 27.75
C ILE A 146 17.23 -11.69 27.07
N VAL A 147 17.85 -12.09 25.96
CA VAL A 147 18.73 -11.25 25.14
C VAL A 147 18.03 -10.71 23.88
N HIS A 148 16.91 -11.32 23.51
CA HIS A 148 16.02 -10.82 22.47
C HIS A 148 14.56 -11.02 22.87
N PHE A 149 13.73 -10.02 22.61
CA PHE A 149 12.27 -10.08 22.79
C PHE A 149 11.58 -9.37 21.63
N HIS A 150 10.57 -10.01 21.06
CA HIS A 150 9.71 -9.43 20.05
C HIS A 150 8.25 -9.76 20.41
N SER A 151 7.35 -8.78 20.40
CA SER A 151 5.90 -9.01 20.36
C SER A 151 5.28 -8.27 19.18
N SER A 152 4.47 -8.96 18.38
CA SER A 152 3.74 -8.41 17.24
C SER A 152 2.28 -8.88 17.25
N VAL A 153 1.35 -7.99 16.92
CA VAL A 153 -0.09 -8.32 16.83
C VAL A 153 -0.53 -8.23 15.37
N HIS A 154 -1.09 -9.33 14.88
CA HIS A 154 -1.59 -9.49 13.53
C HIS A 154 -3.11 -9.71 13.58
N SER A 155 -3.83 -9.29 12.53
CA SER A 155 -5.23 -9.69 12.35
C SER A 155 -5.22 -10.90 11.41
N VAL A 156 -5.77 -12.02 11.88
CA VAL A 156 -5.84 -13.28 11.15
C VAL A 156 -7.30 -13.50 10.76
N GLN A 157 -7.59 -13.68 9.48
CA GLN A 157 -8.94 -13.99 9.03
C GLN A 157 -9.28 -15.44 9.43
N VAL A 158 -10.43 -15.65 10.07
CA VAL A 158 -11.05 -16.97 10.17
C VAL A 158 -11.38 -17.37 8.75
N LYS A 159 -10.75 -18.44 8.23
CA LYS A 159 -11.12 -18.99 6.93
C LYS A 159 -12.63 -19.21 6.92
N ALA A 160 -13.34 -18.43 6.11
CA ALA A 160 -14.70 -18.78 5.75
C ALA A 160 -14.64 -20.22 5.24
N GLN A 161 -15.56 -21.07 5.69
CA GLN A 161 -15.71 -22.40 5.13
C GLN A 161 -15.82 -22.21 3.62
N GLU A 162 -14.76 -22.63 2.92
CA GLU A 162 -14.62 -22.50 1.48
C GLU A 162 -15.84 -23.16 0.85
N ASN A 163 -16.77 -22.37 0.32
CA ASN A 163 -17.44 -22.81 -0.90
C ASN A 163 -16.38 -22.72 -1.98
N SER A 164 -15.50 -23.73 -2.00
CA SER A 164 -14.55 -23.97 -3.07
C SER A 164 -15.35 -24.29 -4.31
N SER A 165 -15.69 -23.24 -5.06
CA SER A 165 -15.94 -23.40 -6.48
C SER A 165 -14.67 -24.01 -7.10
N PRO A 166 -14.77 -25.02 -7.97
CA PRO A 166 -13.60 -25.74 -8.43
C PRO A 166 -12.66 -24.81 -9.19
N VAL A 167 -11.36 -24.92 -8.91
CA VAL A 167 -10.21 -24.19 -9.52
C VAL A 167 -10.03 -24.51 -11.03
N ASN A 168 -11.07 -25.00 -11.70
CA ASN A 168 -11.09 -25.39 -13.12
C ASN A 168 -12.46 -25.16 -13.80
N ALA A 169 -13.40 -24.45 -13.18
CA ALA A 169 -14.63 -24.07 -13.85
C ALA A 169 -14.34 -22.94 -14.86
N ALA A 170 -14.96 -23.01 -16.05
CA ALA A 170 -14.95 -21.88 -16.97
C ALA A 170 -15.49 -20.64 -16.23
N LEU A 171 -14.85 -19.48 -16.45
CA LEU A 171 -15.34 -18.22 -15.90
C LEU A 171 -16.77 -17.97 -16.40
N PRO A 172 -17.66 -17.38 -15.57
CA PRO A 172 -19.04 -17.10 -15.98
C PRO A 172 -19.08 -16.17 -17.18
N ASP A 173 -20.01 -16.43 -18.09
CA ASP A 173 -20.29 -15.54 -19.23
C ASP A 173 -20.99 -14.26 -18.75
N PHE A 174 -20.97 -13.22 -19.57
CA PHE A 174 -21.56 -11.90 -19.29
C PHE A 174 -23.03 -11.99 -18.89
N SER A 175 -23.79 -12.93 -19.48
CA SER A 175 -25.20 -13.18 -19.17
C SER A 175 -25.45 -13.93 -17.86
N GLU A 176 -24.41 -14.50 -17.26
CA GLU A 176 -24.48 -15.29 -16.03
C GLU A 176 -24.10 -14.48 -14.78
N LEU A 177 -23.67 -13.23 -14.96
CA LEU A 177 -23.27 -12.34 -13.87
C LEU A 177 -24.48 -11.79 -13.11
N GLU A 178 -24.31 -11.63 -11.79
CA GLU A 178 -25.28 -10.97 -10.93
C GLU A 178 -25.23 -9.44 -11.11
N ASP A 179 -26.32 -8.76 -10.74
CA ASP A 179 -26.33 -7.30 -10.68
C ASP A 179 -25.28 -6.78 -9.70
N GLY A 180 -24.46 -5.81 -10.13
CA GLY A 180 -23.41 -5.23 -9.30
C GLY A 180 -22.03 -5.85 -9.52
N TRP A 181 -21.20 -5.84 -8.48
CA TRP A 181 -19.81 -6.33 -8.55
C TRP A 181 -19.77 -7.84 -8.35
N ASN A 182 -19.12 -8.53 -9.28
CA ASN A 182 -18.88 -9.96 -9.28
C ASN A 182 -17.38 -10.23 -9.15
N THR A 183 -17.01 -11.26 -8.39
CA THR A 183 -15.61 -11.69 -8.21
C THR A 183 -15.33 -12.94 -9.04
N LEU A 184 -14.35 -12.88 -9.93
CA LEU A 184 -14.00 -13.96 -10.85
C LEU A 184 -12.64 -14.56 -10.47
N HIS A 185 -12.62 -15.87 -10.29
CA HIS A 185 -11.45 -16.65 -9.93
C HIS A 185 -10.99 -17.47 -11.15
N PRO A 186 -10.05 -16.96 -11.96
CA PRO A 186 -9.64 -17.63 -13.21
C PRO A 186 -8.94 -18.98 -12.99
N GLY A 187 -8.30 -19.20 -11.84
CA GLY A 187 -7.52 -20.41 -11.57
C GLY A 187 -6.39 -20.62 -12.59
N GLY A 188 -6.11 -21.87 -12.94
CA GLY A 188 -5.06 -22.20 -13.92
C GLY A 188 -3.67 -21.80 -13.43
N GLU A 189 -2.91 -21.08 -14.28
CA GLU A 189 -1.58 -20.57 -13.94
C GLU A 189 -1.60 -19.21 -13.23
N THR A 190 -2.79 -18.65 -12.97
CA THR A 190 -2.90 -17.38 -12.24
C THR A 190 -2.57 -17.59 -10.76
N THR A 191 -1.73 -16.72 -10.21
CA THR A 191 -1.33 -16.78 -8.79
C THR A 191 -0.70 -15.47 -8.36
N CYS A 192 -0.76 -15.19 -7.06
CA CYS A 192 -0.08 -14.07 -6.45
C CYS A 192 1.35 -14.43 -6.00
N ALA A 193 2.12 -13.43 -5.58
CA ALA A 193 3.56 -13.50 -5.31
C ALA A 193 3.99 -14.68 -4.42
N HIS A 194 3.15 -15.08 -3.45
CA HIS A 194 3.43 -16.16 -2.50
C HIS A 194 2.53 -17.39 -2.68
N GLY A 195 1.86 -17.51 -3.83
CA GLY A 195 1.02 -18.66 -4.16
C GLY A 195 -0.46 -18.49 -3.85
N ASP A 196 -0.88 -17.38 -3.23
CA ASP A 196 -2.29 -17.07 -2.99
C ASP A 196 -3.09 -16.99 -4.31
N ASP A 197 -4.39 -17.30 -4.23
CA ASP A 197 -5.28 -17.27 -5.38
C ASP A 197 -5.48 -15.84 -5.91
N PHE A 198 -5.26 -15.68 -7.21
CA PHE A 198 -5.60 -14.45 -7.92
C PHE A 198 -7.10 -14.42 -8.27
N HIS A 199 -7.70 -13.23 -8.18
CA HIS A 199 -9.04 -12.94 -8.67
C HIS A 199 -9.15 -11.50 -9.16
N PHE A 200 -10.17 -11.24 -9.98
CA PHE A 200 -10.49 -9.89 -10.47
C PHE A 200 -11.99 -9.62 -10.34
N PHE A 201 -12.37 -8.35 -10.51
CA PHE A 201 -13.75 -7.91 -10.29
C PHE A 201 -14.37 -7.44 -11.61
N THR A 202 -15.65 -7.74 -11.82
CA THR A 202 -16.40 -7.26 -12.97
C THR A 202 -17.75 -6.70 -12.55
N ARG A 203 -18.22 -5.68 -13.25
CA ARG A 203 -19.55 -5.10 -13.11
C ARG A 203 -20.12 -4.83 -14.49
N VAL A 204 -21.30 -5.36 -14.74
CA VAL A 204 -22.00 -5.17 -16.00
C VAL A 204 -22.84 -3.89 -15.97
N ALA A 205 -22.78 -3.13 -17.07
CA ALA A 205 -23.66 -2.00 -17.36
C ALA A 205 -23.88 -1.90 -18.88
N ASP A 206 -23.48 -0.80 -19.53
CA ASP A 206 -23.53 -0.67 -20.98
C ASP A 206 -22.45 -1.59 -21.63
N PRO A 207 -22.81 -2.61 -22.44
CA PRO A 207 -21.85 -3.48 -23.10
C PRO A 207 -21.10 -2.79 -24.24
N ASP A 208 -21.58 -1.64 -24.76
CA ASP A 208 -20.87 -0.84 -25.75
C ASP A 208 -19.74 0.01 -25.12
N ARG A 209 -19.68 0.10 -23.80
CA ARG A 209 -18.74 0.97 -23.06
C ARG A 209 -18.03 0.18 -21.97
N LEU A 210 -16.75 -0.11 -22.20
CA LEU A 210 -15.92 -0.88 -21.30
C LEU A 210 -14.90 0.01 -20.61
N MET A 211 -14.81 -0.09 -19.29
CA MET A 211 -13.70 0.44 -18.51
C MET A 211 -12.86 -0.72 -17.97
N VAL A 212 -11.55 -0.67 -18.19
CA VAL A 212 -10.60 -1.61 -17.58
C VAL A 212 -9.74 -0.84 -16.59
N TYR A 213 -9.79 -1.22 -15.31
CA TYR A 213 -9.04 -0.56 -14.26
C TYR A 213 -7.91 -1.43 -13.74
N LEU A 214 -6.67 -0.96 -13.88
CA LEU A 214 -5.48 -1.64 -13.39
C LEU A 214 -5.12 -1.05 -12.02
N HIS A 215 -5.41 -1.78 -10.94
CA HIS A 215 -5.10 -1.34 -9.57
C HIS A 215 -3.60 -1.16 -9.31
N ALA A 216 -3.31 -0.38 -8.27
CA ALA A 216 -1.97 -0.24 -7.72
C ALA A 216 -1.62 -1.36 -6.72
N GLY A 217 -0.33 -1.67 -6.65
CA GLY A 217 0.27 -2.57 -5.68
C GLY A 217 1.78 -2.45 -5.57
N GLY A 218 2.42 -1.41 -6.10
CA GLY A 218 3.87 -1.23 -5.91
C GLY A 218 4.71 -2.26 -6.67
N GLY A 219 5.96 -2.44 -6.26
CA GLY A 219 6.89 -3.33 -6.94
C GLY A 219 8.08 -3.76 -6.09
N CYS A 220 8.71 -4.86 -6.49
CA CYS A 220 9.92 -5.39 -5.89
C CYS A 220 10.82 -5.98 -6.97
N TRP A 221 12.14 -5.78 -6.89
CA TRP A 221 13.08 -6.12 -7.97
C TRP A 221 14.32 -6.87 -7.52
N ASP A 222 14.68 -6.80 -6.23
CA ASP A 222 15.85 -7.46 -5.64
C ASP A 222 15.45 -8.26 -4.39
N ALA A 223 16.39 -9.05 -3.84
CA ALA A 223 16.12 -9.87 -2.67
C ALA A 223 15.71 -9.03 -1.45
N ARG A 224 16.20 -7.80 -1.31
CA ARG A 224 15.85 -6.94 -0.19
C ARG A 224 14.42 -6.41 -0.31
N THR A 225 14.00 -6.01 -1.50
CA THR A 225 12.70 -5.42 -1.78
C THR A 225 11.61 -6.46 -1.90
N CYS A 226 11.93 -7.67 -2.38
CA CYS A 226 11.00 -8.77 -2.52
C CYS A 226 10.86 -9.64 -1.26
N ASP A 227 11.68 -9.41 -0.23
CA ASP A 227 11.68 -10.18 1.00
C ASP A 227 10.28 -10.29 1.65
N PRO A 228 9.74 -11.52 1.82
CA PRO A 228 8.47 -11.78 2.48
C PRO A 228 8.35 -11.14 3.87
N GLU A 229 9.45 -11.09 4.60
CA GLU A 229 9.49 -10.54 5.96
C GLU A 229 9.40 -8.99 5.99
N GLN A 230 9.53 -8.33 4.84
CA GLN A 230 9.45 -6.87 4.69
C GLN A 230 8.32 -6.41 3.73
N GLU A 231 7.43 -7.32 3.33
CA GLU A 231 6.38 -7.13 2.31
C GLU A 231 5.52 -5.89 2.52
N ALA A 232 5.05 -5.68 3.76
CA ALA A 232 3.97 -4.76 4.09
C ALA A 232 4.25 -3.28 3.73
N LEU A 233 5.48 -2.96 3.31
CA LEU A 233 5.91 -1.61 2.96
C LEU A 233 6.12 -1.37 1.47
N ARG A 234 6.18 -2.40 0.62
CA ARG A 234 6.74 -2.25 -0.75
C ARG A 234 5.83 -2.73 -1.86
N TYR A 235 5.19 -3.87 -1.73
CA TYR A 235 4.32 -4.36 -2.79
C TYR A 235 3.15 -5.18 -2.28
N ALA A 236 2.15 -5.34 -3.13
CA ALA A 236 1.02 -6.23 -2.93
C ALA A 236 1.46 -7.65 -3.25
N SER A 237 1.43 -8.52 -2.27
CA SER A 237 1.70 -9.95 -2.43
C SER A 237 0.43 -10.80 -2.55
N THR A 238 -0.73 -10.20 -2.30
CA THR A 238 -2.05 -10.84 -2.34
C THR A 238 -3.14 -9.86 -2.82
N VAL A 239 -4.31 -10.38 -3.20
CA VAL A 239 -5.48 -9.54 -3.53
C VAL A 239 -6.18 -9.10 -2.25
N GLU A 240 -5.73 -7.98 -1.69
CA GLU A 240 -6.29 -7.43 -0.44
C GLU A 240 -7.75 -6.97 -0.60
N PRO A 241 -8.63 -7.14 0.41
CA PRO A 241 -10.03 -6.72 0.36
C PRO A 241 -10.22 -5.23 0.03
N LYS A 242 -9.24 -4.40 0.41
CA LYS A 242 -9.26 -2.95 0.12
C LYS A 242 -9.16 -2.61 -1.37
N ARG A 243 -8.91 -3.62 -2.23
CA ARG A 243 -8.88 -3.55 -3.69
C ARG A 243 -10.23 -3.90 -4.33
N ASP A 244 -11.23 -4.30 -3.56
CA ASP A 244 -12.60 -4.44 -4.04
C ASP A 244 -13.15 -3.06 -4.47
N PRO A 245 -13.56 -2.88 -5.73
CA PRO A 245 -14.14 -1.64 -6.24
C PRO A 245 -15.40 -1.19 -5.51
N ALA A 246 -16.19 -2.11 -4.92
CA ALA A 246 -17.42 -1.78 -4.21
C ALA A 246 -17.17 -0.87 -2.99
N GLY A 247 -15.98 -0.92 -2.41
CA GLY A 247 -15.56 -0.08 -1.28
C GLY A 247 -14.76 1.16 -1.66
N MET A 248 -14.72 1.54 -2.94
CA MET A 248 -13.92 2.67 -3.44
C MET A 248 -14.75 3.93 -3.72
N SER A 249 -14.06 5.05 -3.91
CA SER A 249 -14.65 6.34 -4.26
C SER A 249 -14.10 6.83 -5.60
N GLY A 250 -14.29 8.10 -5.94
CA GLY A 250 -13.84 8.65 -7.23
C GLY A 250 -14.67 8.05 -8.36
N ILE A 251 -14.02 7.50 -9.39
CA ILE A 251 -14.71 6.89 -10.55
C ILE A 251 -15.49 5.62 -10.20
N PHE A 252 -15.30 5.05 -9.01
CA PHE A 252 -16.08 3.92 -8.49
C PHE A 252 -17.31 4.34 -7.68
N ASP A 253 -17.45 5.64 -7.36
CA ASP A 253 -18.69 6.17 -6.82
C ASP A 253 -19.71 6.33 -7.95
N LEU A 254 -20.46 5.26 -8.22
CA LEU A 254 -21.40 5.16 -9.35
C LEU A 254 -22.63 6.06 -9.18
N GLU A 255 -22.91 6.51 -7.96
CA GLU A 255 -24.03 7.42 -7.66
C GLU A 255 -23.62 8.89 -7.79
N HIS A 256 -22.31 9.19 -7.88
CA HIS A 256 -21.84 10.54 -8.04
C HIS A 256 -22.27 11.12 -9.40
N PRO A 257 -23.04 12.23 -9.43
CA PRO A 257 -23.67 12.73 -10.67
C PRO A 257 -22.66 13.19 -11.73
N ASP A 258 -21.44 13.51 -11.30
CA ASP A 258 -20.34 13.93 -12.16
C ASP A 258 -19.40 12.81 -12.60
N ASN A 259 -19.69 11.55 -12.24
CA ASN A 259 -18.84 10.42 -12.61
C ASN A 259 -18.90 10.17 -14.14
N PRO A 260 -17.81 10.38 -14.90
CA PRO A 260 -17.85 10.28 -16.36
C PRO A 260 -18.00 8.84 -16.86
N VAL A 261 -17.83 7.84 -15.99
CA VAL A 261 -17.82 6.42 -16.35
C VAL A 261 -18.84 5.59 -15.56
N ALA A 262 -19.77 6.21 -14.83
CA ALA A 262 -20.77 5.48 -14.03
C ALA A 262 -21.59 4.47 -14.85
N GLY A 263 -21.86 4.77 -16.12
CA GLY A 263 -22.59 3.88 -17.03
C GLY A 263 -21.77 2.78 -17.71
N TYR A 264 -20.44 2.76 -17.55
CA TYR A 264 -19.57 1.80 -18.23
C TYR A 264 -19.64 0.42 -17.57
N SER A 265 -19.64 -0.66 -18.35
CA SER A 265 -19.25 -1.96 -17.82
C SER A 265 -17.78 -1.88 -17.36
N MET A 266 -17.45 -2.46 -16.21
CA MET A 266 -16.13 -2.30 -15.57
C MET A 266 -15.48 -3.65 -15.32
N VAL A 267 -14.20 -3.78 -15.67
CA VAL A 267 -13.33 -4.89 -15.25
C VAL A 267 -12.16 -4.30 -14.47
N ALA A 268 -12.11 -4.58 -13.18
CA ALA A 268 -11.07 -4.10 -12.29
C ALA A 268 -10.10 -5.24 -11.97
N VAL A 269 -8.83 -5.06 -12.34
CA VAL A 269 -7.78 -6.08 -12.26
C VAL A 269 -6.84 -5.72 -11.11
N PRO A 270 -6.82 -6.47 -10.01
CA PRO A 270 -5.82 -6.32 -8.95
C PRO A 270 -4.39 -6.61 -9.43
N VAL A 271 -3.41 -6.26 -8.62
CA VAL A 271 -2.01 -6.68 -8.77
C VAL A 271 -1.59 -7.30 -7.45
N CYS A 272 -0.80 -8.37 -7.52
CA CYS A 272 -0.32 -9.09 -6.35
C CYS A 272 1.04 -9.77 -6.60
N THR A 273 1.83 -9.28 -7.56
CA THR A 273 3.00 -10.00 -8.11
C THR A 273 4.30 -9.17 -8.12
N GLY A 274 4.24 -7.89 -7.74
CA GLY A 274 5.42 -7.02 -7.57
C GLY A 274 6.23 -6.71 -8.84
N ASP A 275 5.71 -7.01 -10.04
CA ASP A 275 6.46 -7.11 -11.30
C ASP A 275 5.99 -6.12 -12.39
N GLY A 276 5.40 -5.00 -11.97
CA GLY A 276 4.84 -4.01 -12.90
C GLY A 276 3.72 -4.55 -13.80
N ARG A 277 3.12 -5.69 -13.42
CA ARG A 277 2.08 -6.43 -14.16
C ARG A 277 2.53 -7.08 -15.46
N LEU A 278 3.83 -7.16 -15.74
CA LEU A 278 4.34 -7.64 -17.02
C LEU A 278 5.31 -8.82 -16.87
N GLY A 279 5.54 -9.29 -15.64
CA GLY A 279 6.30 -10.50 -15.36
C GLY A 279 5.53 -11.79 -15.72
N ASP A 280 6.30 -12.81 -16.11
CA ASP A 280 5.83 -14.19 -16.33
C ASP A 280 6.89 -15.22 -15.89
N ARG A 281 7.47 -15.02 -14.71
CA ARG A 281 8.53 -15.88 -14.17
C ARG A 281 8.41 -16.08 -12.66
N ASP A 282 8.80 -17.27 -12.21
CA ASP A 282 9.07 -17.49 -10.80
C ASP A 282 10.56 -17.23 -10.56
N VAL A 283 10.88 -16.37 -9.59
CA VAL A 283 12.26 -15.95 -9.29
C VAL A 283 12.58 -16.33 -7.85
N THR A 284 13.67 -17.07 -7.66
CA THR A 284 14.21 -17.36 -6.32
C THR A 284 15.25 -16.33 -5.95
N TYR A 285 14.94 -15.56 -4.93
CA TYR A 285 15.82 -14.56 -4.35
C TYR A 285 16.63 -15.18 -3.21
N THR A 286 17.84 -14.65 -2.99
CA THR A 286 18.71 -15.04 -1.88
C THR A 286 19.07 -13.78 -1.10
N LEU A 287 18.72 -13.76 0.18
CA LEU A 287 19.08 -12.70 1.11
C LEU A 287 20.20 -13.20 2.02
N GLU A 288 21.36 -12.58 1.95
CA GLU A 288 22.48 -12.87 2.84
C GLU A 288 22.37 -12.02 4.11
N SER A 289 22.48 -12.67 5.27
CA SER A 289 22.57 -12.00 6.56
C SER A 289 24.00 -11.53 6.85
N GLU A 290 24.15 -10.58 7.78
CA GLU A 290 25.47 -10.12 8.23
C GLU A 290 26.33 -11.23 8.86
N SER A 291 25.71 -12.32 9.33
CA SER A 291 26.38 -13.52 9.86
C SER A 291 26.79 -14.52 8.77
N GLY A 292 26.47 -14.26 7.50
CA GLY A 292 26.81 -15.14 6.36
C GLY A 292 25.80 -16.28 6.10
N GLU A 293 24.68 -16.33 6.82
CA GLU A 293 23.59 -17.25 6.51
C GLU A 293 22.73 -16.69 5.36
N ALA A 294 22.37 -17.55 4.40
CA ALA A 294 21.55 -17.18 3.25
C ALA A 294 20.12 -17.71 3.40
N ARG A 295 19.13 -16.82 3.35
CA ARG A 295 17.71 -17.17 3.28
C ARG A 295 17.25 -17.09 1.82
N GLN A 296 16.65 -18.16 1.33
CA GLN A 296 16.05 -18.20 -0.01
C GLN A 296 14.53 -18.16 0.08
N PHE A 297 13.91 -17.49 -0.88
CA PHE A 297 12.46 -17.46 -1.05
C PHE A 297 12.14 -17.25 -2.54
N THR A 298 11.02 -17.83 -2.97
CA THR A 298 10.55 -17.73 -4.36
C THR A 298 9.39 -16.75 -4.43
N ILE A 299 9.41 -15.90 -5.45
CA ILE A 299 8.32 -14.99 -5.79
C ILE A 299 7.76 -15.38 -7.15
N HIS A 300 6.45 -15.50 -7.21
CA HIS A 300 5.71 -15.72 -8.45
C HIS A 300 5.40 -14.38 -9.14
N HIS A 301 6.29 -13.95 -10.04
CA HIS A 301 6.04 -12.78 -10.89
C HIS A 301 5.16 -13.18 -12.08
N ARG A 302 3.86 -13.29 -11.82
CA ARG A 302 2.81 -13.75 -12.77
C ARG A 302 1.88 -12.63 -13.20
N GLY A 303 2.35 -11.39 -13.17
CA GLY A 303 1.55 -10.20 -13.43
C GLY A 303 0.87 -10.20 -14.80
N VAL A 304 1.56 -10.64 -15.86
CA VAL A 304 0.96 -10.73 -17.19
C VAL A 304 -0.06 -11.86 -17.26
N THR A 305 0.23 -13.01 -16.66
CA THR A 305 -0.64 -14.18 -16.66
C THR A 305 -1.96 -13.86 -15.95
N ASN A 306 -1.89 -13.20 -14.79
CA ASN A 306 -3.05 -12.71 -14.06
C ASN A 306 -3.86 -11.68 -14.86
N THR A 307 -3.18 -10.70 -15.46
CA THR A 307 -3.87 -9.63 -16.20
C THR A 307 -4.49 -10.15 -17.50
N MET A 308 -3.82 -11.06 -18.20
CA MET A 308 -4.32 -11.66 -19.43
C MET A 308 -5.53 -12.56 -19.20
N ALA A 309 -5.66 -13.22 -18.05
CA ALA A 309 -6.89 -13.93 -17.70
C ALA A 309 -8.13 -13.02 -17.72
N ALA A 310 -7.99 -11.78 -17.20
CA ALA A 310 -9.05 -10.79 -17.28
C ALA A 310 -9.26 -10.27 -18.72
N MET A 311 -8.18 -10.10 -19.50
CA MET A 311 -8.27 -9.68 -20.91
C MET A 311 -8.95 -10.73 -21.79
N ASP A 312 -8.69 -12.01 -21.55
CA ASP A 312 -9.31 -13.11 -22.29
C ASP A 312 -10.79 -13.25 -21.92
N TRP A 313 -11.13 -13.03 -20.64
CA TRP A 313 -12.53 -12.90 -20.23
C TRP A 313 -13.20 -11.72 -20.95
N ILE A 314 -12.57 -10.55 -21.02
CA ILE A 314 -13.09 -9.39 -21.77
C ILE A 314 -13.35 -9.74 -23.25
N ARG A 315 -12.38 -10.37 -23.93
CA ARG A 315 -12.51 -10.73 -25.37
C ARG A 315 -13.62 -11.73 -25.63
N SER A 316 -13.88 -12.61 -24.66
CA SER A 316 -14.93 -13.62 -24.78
C SER A 316 -16.33 -13.04 -24.53
N ASN A 317 -16.42 -11.90 -23.83
CA ASN A 317 -17.68 -11.36 -23.30
C ASN A 317 -18.12 -10.03 -23.92
N PHE A 318 -17.21 -9.29 -24.55
CA PHE A 318 -17.52 -8.04 -25.23
C PHE A 318 -17.31 -8.20 -26.72
N GLU A 319 -18.40 -8.41 -27.49
CA GLU A 319 -18.28 -8.68 -28.92
C GLU A 319 -17.77 -7.47 -29.72
N SER A 320 -18.32 -6.29 -29.46
CA SER A 320 -18.02 -5.07 -30.23
C SER A 320 -18.18 -3.77 -29.44
N PRO A 321 -17.46 -3.58 -28.32
CA PRO A 321 -17.51 -2.34 -27.56
C PRO A 321 -17.10 -1.16 -28.44
N ARG A 322 -17.82 -0.04 -28.34
CA ARG A 322 -17.53 1.18 -29.11
C ARG A 322 -16.53 2.08 -28.38
N GLU A 323 -16.54 2.05 -27.05
CA GLU A 323 -15.70 2.87 -26.20
C GLU A 323 -14.97 1.98 -25.19
N ILE A 324 -13.64 2.10 -25.15
CA ILE A 324 -12.81 1.40 -24.17
C ILE A 324 -11.95 2.42 -23.43
N PHE A 325 -12.10 2.48 -22.12
CA PHE A 325 -11.30 3.31 -21.23
C PHE A 325 -10.44 2.44 -20.32
N VAL A 326 -9.14 2.36 -20.61
CA VAL A 326 -8.16 1.68 -19.77
C VAL A 326 -7.51 2.71 -18.85
N ALA A 327 -7.69 2.53 -17.54
CA ALA A 327 -7.11 3.42 -16.54
C ALA A 327 -6.24 2.62 -15.57
N GLY A 328 -5.01 3.10 -15.33
CA GLY A 328 -4.07 2.42 -14.46
C GLY A 328 -3.57 3.31 -13.35
N LYS A 329 -3.60 2.79 -12.13
CA LYS A 329 -3.16 3.48 -10.91
C LYS A 329 -1.77 3.00 -10.52
N SER A 330 -0.86 3.93 -10.25
CA SER A 330 0.52 3.64 -9.83
C SER A 330 1.22 2.69 -10.82
N ASP A 331 1.75 1.54 -10.41
CA ASP A 331 2.26 0.47 -11.30
C ASP A 331 1.24 0.01 -12.36
N GLY A 332 -0.07 0.15 -12.13
CA GLY A 332 -1.09 -0.03 -13.18
C GLY A 332 -0.92 0.93 -14.35
N ALA A 333 -0.39 2.14 -14.13
CA ALA A 333 -0.11 3.11 -15.18
C ALA A 333 1.04 2.69 -16.10
N LEU A 334 1.98 1.86 -15.61
CA LEU A 334 3.04 1.25 -16.41
C LEU A 334 2.46 0.26 -17.41
N GLY A 335 1.56 -0.62 -16.96
CA GLY A 335 0.89 -1.59 -17.83
C GLY A 335 -0.15 -0.97 -18.78
N THR A 336 -0.64 0.23 -18.49
CA THR A 336 -1.76 0.84 -19.24
C THR A 336 -1.53 0.94 -20.74
N PRO A 337 -0.39 1.48 -21.25
CA PRO A 337 -0.16 1.55 -22.70
C PRO A 337 -0.14 0.17 -23.37
N PHE A 338 0.49 -0.81 -22.72
CA PHE A 338 0.57 -2.18 -23.22
C PHE A 338 -0.83 -2.79 -23.37
N TYR A 339 -1.59 -2.89 -22.27
CA TYR A 339 -2.91 -3.52 -22.30
C TYR A 339 -3.94 -2.74 -23.13
N ALA A 340 -3.88 -1.40 -23.13
CA ALA A 340 -4.72 -0.59 -24.00
C ALA A 340 -4.41 -0.82 -25.48
N SER A 341 -3.13 -0.99 -25.85
CA SER A 341 -2.76 -1.31 -27.23
C SER A 341 -3.26 -2.70 -27.67
N LEU A 342 -3.28 -3.69 -26.77
CA LEU A 342 -3.82 -5.01 -27.08
C LEU A 342 -5.33 -4.97 -27.32
N LEU A 343 -6.06 -4.21 -26.49
CA LEU A 343 -7.51 -4.01 -26.68
C LEU A 343 -7.81 -3.20 -27.94
N ALA A 344 -7.01 -2.17 -28.24
CA ALA A 344 -7.16 -1.37 -29.46
C ALA A 344 -6.95 -2.18 -30.74
N GLN A 345 -5.97 -3.11 -30.73
CA GLN A 345 -5.74 -4.04 -31.83
C GLN A 345 -6.87 -5.08 -31.97
N HIS A 346 -7.37 -5.59 -30.84
CA HIS A 346 -8.46 -6.57 -30.86
C HIS A 346 -9.80 -5.95 -31.30
N TYR A 347 -10.06 -4.70 -30.90
CA TYR A 347 -11.26 -3.94 -31.25
C TYR A 347 -10.91 -2.75 -32.16
N PRO A 348 -10.59 -2.97 -33.44
CA PRO A 348 -10.11 -1.90 -34.33
C PRO A 348 -11.17 -0.83 -34.64
N SER A 349 -12.45 -1.13 -34.42
CA SER A 349 -13.57 -0.18 -34.57
C SER A 349 -13.87 0.60 -33.29
N ALA A 350 -13.33 0.20 -32.15
CA ALA A 350 -13.52 0.89 -30.88
C ALA A 350 -12.62 2.12 -30.81
N ARG A 351 -13.11 3.17 -30.12
CA ARG A 351 -12.27 4.23 -29.61
C ARG A 351 -11.64 3.76 -28.31
N VAL A 352 -10.32 3.67 -28.26
CA VAL A 352 -9.58 3.21 -27.08
C VAL A 352 -8.77 4.35 -26.47
N VAL A 353 -8.93 4.53 -25.17
CA VAL A 353 -8.21 5.52 -24.38
C VAL A 353 -7.43 4.81 -23.28
N GLY A 354 -6.15 5.14 -23.11
CA GLY A 354 -5.35 4.76 -21.96
C GLY A 354 -5.00 5.97 -21.09
N LEU A 355 -5.31 5.94 -19.80
CA LEU A 355 -4.94 6.96 -18.82
C LEU A 355 -4.08 6.36 -17.70
N GLY A 356 -2.80 6.71 -17.66
CA GLY A 356 -1.93 6.40 -16.53
C GLY A 356 -2.07 7.44 -15.42
N ASP A 357 -2.22 6.99 -14.17
CA ASP A 357 -2.38 7.80 -12.96
C ASP A 357 -1.19 7.54 -12.00
N GLY A 358 -0.20 8.45 -11.99
CA GLY A 358 0.80 8.57 -10.93
C GLY A 358 2.17 7.88 -11.12
N LEU A 359 2.68 7.72 -12.35
CA LEU A 359 3.98 7.07 -12.64
C LEU A 359 4.83 7.83 -13.68
N GLY A 360 4.45 9.04 -14.08
CA GLY A 360 5.09 9.72 -15.22
C GLY A 360 6.55 10.14 -15.02
N SER A 361 7.09 10.08 -13.79
CA SER A 361 8.49 10.46 -13.52
C SER A 361 9.52 9.37 -13.89
N PHE A 362 9.07 8.14 -14.13
CA PHE A 362 9.92 7.03 -14.59
C PHE A 362 10.10 7.14 -16.11
N GLY A 363 11.31 7.46 -16.57
CA GLY A 363 11.59 7.91 -17.94
C GLY A 363 11.81 6.76 -18.92
N GLU A 364 13.04 6.59 -19.38
CA GLU A 364 13.41 5.47 -20.29
C GLU A 364 13.36 4.12 -19.57
N GLU A 365 13.79 4.08 -18.31
CA GLU A 365 13.83 2.88 -17.48
C GLU A 365 13.11 3.11 -16.14
N ILE A 366 12.86 2.00 -15.43
CA ILE A 366 12.46 2.02 -14.02
C ILE A 366 13.74 1.81 -13.20
N PRO A 367 14.24 2.83 -12.47
CA PRO A 367 15.48 2.70 -11.74
C PRO A 367 15.47 1.50 -10.78
N GLY A 368 16.58 0.77 -10.73
CA GLY A 368 16.78 -0.37 -9.85
C GLY A 368 16.14 -1.69 -10.33
N ALA A 369 15.19 -1.65 -11.26
CA ALA A 369 14.54 -2.85 -11.78
C ALA A 369 15.24 -3.39 -13.03
N ASP A 370 15.42 -4.70 -13.11
CA ASP A 370 15.75 -5.43 -14.35
C ASP A 370 14.51 -6.18 -14.83
N PRO A 371 13.77 -5.64 -15.83
CA PRO A 371 12.60 -6.33 -16.38
C PRO A 371 12.93 -7.69 -17.00
N GLY A 372 14.19 -7.90 -17.40
CA GLY A 372 14.69 -9.20 -17.85
C GLY A 372 14.56 -10.27 -16.78
N GLN A 373 14.70 -9.93 -15.50
CA GLN A 373 14.56 -10.87 -14.40
C GLN A 373 13.15 -11.47 -14.31
N TRP A 374 12.11 -10.66 -14.57
CA TRP A 374 10.71 -11.11 -14.58
C TRP A 374 10.28 -11.70 -15.92
N GLY A 375 11.15 -11.71 -16.94
CA GLY A 375 10.84 -12.20 -18.29
C GLY A 375 10.00 -11.26 -19.14
N VAL A 376 9.97 -9.96 -18.79
CA VAL A 376 9.19 -8.96 -19.52
C VAL A 376 9.55 -8.87 -21.01
N PRO A 377 10.83 -8.92 -21.43
CA PRO A 377 11.16 -8.88 -22.86
C PRO A 377 10.54 -10.04 -23.66
N GLU A 378 10.48 -11.26 -23.11
CA GLU A 378 9.81 -12.40 -23.73
C GLU A 378 8.30 -12.19 -23.81
N VAL A 379 7.72 -11.63 -22.74
CA VAL A 379 6.30 -11.28 -22.67
C VAL A 379 5.95 -10.28 -23.75
N LEU A 380 6.71 -9.19 -23.92
CA LEU A 380 6.42 -8.22 -24.97
C LEU A 380 6.56 -8.85 -26.37
N ARG A 381 7.64 -9.61 -26.61
CA ARG A 381 7.91 -10.21 -27.92
C ARG A 381 6.86 -11.21 -28.41
N ARG A 382 6.08 -11.82 -27.50
CA ARG A 382 5.03 -12.78 -27.87
C ARG A 382 3.65 -12.15 -28.15
N HIS A 383 3.49 -10.85 -27.91
CA HIS A 383 2.22 -10.16 -28.14
C HIS A 383 2.27 -9.33 -29.43
N SER A 384 1.13 -9.34 -30.15
CA SER A 384 1.05 -8.69 -31.45
C SER A 384 1.33 -7.19 -31.35
N GLY A 385 2.21 -6.72 -32.22
CA GLY A 385 2.62 -5.32 -32.28
C GLY A 385 3.72 -4.93 -31.29
N TRP A 386 4.24 -5.87 -30.50
CA TRP A 386 5.34 -5.69 -29.54
C TRP A 386 6.57 -6.56 -29.83
N GLU A 387 6.56 -7.31 -30.94
CA GLU A 387 7.63 -8.23 -31.34
C GLU A 387 8.97 -7.54 -31.58
N ARG A 388 8.93 -6.25 -31.91
CA ARG A 388 10.10 -5.39 -32.20
C ARG A 388 10.30 -4.29 -31.16
N PHE A 389 9.75 -4.46 -29.96
CA PHE A 389 10.04 -3.52 -28.88
C PHE A 389 11.51 -3.65 -28.48
N GLU A 390 12.27 -2.57 -28.65
CA GLU A 390 13.71 -2.50 -28.38
C GLU A 390 14.04 -1.57 -27.20
N GLY A 391 13.03 -0.95 -26.57
CA GLY A 391 13.21 -0.03 -25.45
C GLY A 391 13.27 -0.74 -24.09
N ASP A 392 13.64 0.03 -23.07
CA ASP A 392 13.51 -0.37 -21.66
C ASP A 392 12.05 -0.23 -21.18
N MET A 393 11.77 -0.63 -19.94
CA MET A 393 10.41 -0.64 -19.38
C MET A 393 10.00 0.66 -18.67
N GLY A 394 10.61 1.79 -19.00
CA GLY A 394 10.15 3.09 -18.50
C GLY A 394 8.95 3.65 -19.26
N MET A 395 8.37 4.74 -18.78
CA MET A 395 7.15 5.31 -19.36
C MET A 395 7.36 5.88 -20.76
N ASN A 396 8.55 6.38 -21.11
CA ASN A 396 8.79 6.93 -22.44
C ASN A 396 8.64 5.85 -23.54
N PRO A 397 9.46 4.78 -23.56
CA PRO A 397 9.42 3.79 -24.64
C PRO A 397 8.07 3.07 -24.71
N VAL A 398 7.46 2.70 -23.57
CA VAL A 398 6.18 1.98 -23.58
C VAL A 398 5.01 2.82 -24.09
N TYR A 399 4.95 4.13 -23.77
CA TYR A 399 3.91 5.02 -24.32
C TYR A 399 4.12 5.27 -25.81
N ILE A 400 5.37 5.51 -26.24
CA ILE A 400 5.70 5.78 -27.65
C ILE A 400 5.35 4.56 -28.50
N HIS A 401 5.81 3.37 -28.09
CA HIS A 401 5.59 2.14 -28.83
C HIS A 401 4.10 1.78 -28.92
N ALA A 402 3.37 1.81 -27.79
CA ALA A 402 1.94 1.53 -27.75
C ALA A 402 1.14 2.44 -28.71
N ALA A 403 1.46 3.73 -28.75
CA ALA A 403 0.79 4.69 -29.63
C ALA A 403 1.05 4.44 -31.11
N HIS A 404 2.26 3.97 -31.47
CA HIS A 404 2.60 3.65 -32.86
C HIS A 404 2.01 2.31 -33.32
N THR A 405 1.83 1.37 -32.39
CA THR A 405 1.26 0.05 -32.68
C THR A 405 -0.26 0.07 -32.88
N ALA A 406 -0.98 1.01 -32.26
CA ALA A 406 -2.45 1.05 -32.29
C ALA A 406 -2.99 2.45 -32.71
N PRO A 407 -3.34 2.67 -33.99
CA PRO A 407 -3.79 3.98 -34.48
C PRO A 407 -5.08 4.53 -33.85
N ASN A 408 -5.95 3.65 -33.35
CA ASN A 408 -7.20 4.00 -32.64
C ASN A 408 -7.00 4.20 -31.12
N LEU A 409 -5.76 4.10 -30.61
CA LEU A 409 -5.41 4.34 -29.22
C LEU A 409 -4.99 5.80 -28.99
N ARG A 410 -5.57 6.43 -27.97
CA ARG A 410 -5.11 7.72 -27.42
C ARG A 410 -4.61 7.55 -26.00
N LEU A 411 -3.42 8.09 -25.71
CA LEU A 411 -2.75 7.93 -24.42
C LEU A 411 -2.64 9.25 -23.66
N TYR A 412 -2.84 9.13 -22.35
CA TYR A 412 -2.90 10.24 -21.41
C TYR A 412 -2.17 9.91 -20.12
N GLN A 413 -1.69 10.94 -19.41
CA GLN A 413 -1.13 10.79 -18.06
C GLN A 413 -1.71 11.83 -17.10
N PHE A 414 -1.93 11.43 -15.86
CA PHE A 414 -2.16 12.30 -14.72
C PHE A 414 -1.09 12.06 -13.65
N ASP A 415 -0.56 13.14 -13.06
CA ASP A 415 0.39 13.05 -11.95
C ASP A 415 0.26 14.24 -10.98
N HIS A 416 0.69 14.03 -9.75
CA HIS A 416 0.98 15.10 -8.79
C HIS A 416 2.42 15.59 -8.98
N ALA A 417 2.62 16.90 -8.94
CA ALA A 417 3.90 17.55 -9.23
C ALA A 417 5.05 17.05 -8.34
N HIS A 418 4.78 16.79 -7.07
CA HIS A 418 5.76 16.35 -6.08
C HIS A 418 5.38 15.02 -5.43
N ASP A 419 4.80 14.12 -6.23
CA ASP A 419 4.33 12.80 -5.80
C ASP A 419 5.33 12.10 -4.86
N ALA A 420 4.92 11.95 -3.60
CA ALA A 420 5.78 11.41 -2.56
C ALA A 420 6.08 9.92 -2.74
N THR A 421 5.17 9.16 -3.39
CA THR A 421 5.37 7.74 -3.65
C THR A 421 6.37 7.56 -4.79
N GLN A 422 6.24 8.31 -5.88
CA GLN A 422 7.22 8.26 -6.97
C GLN A 422 8.62 8.64 -6.45
N ARG A 423 8.72 9.68 -5.62
CA ARG A 423 9.97 10.04 -4.95
C ARG A 423 10.53 8.92 -4.08
N PHE A 424 9.69 8.28 -3.26
CA PHE A 424 10.10 7.17 -2.41
C PHE A 424 10.71 6.01 -3.22
N TYR A 425 10.10 5.65 -4.35
CA TYR A 425 10.64 4.60 -5.21
C TYR A 425 11.95 5.02 -5.90
N LEU A 426 12.07 6.28 -6.32
CA LEU A 426 13.33 6.82 -6.83
C LEU A 426 14.44 6.75 -5.76
N GLU A 427 14.13 7.07 -4.51
CA GLU A 427 15.06 6.94 -3.38
C GLU A 427 15.41 5.48 -3.09
N LEU A 428 14.42 4.58 -3.10
CA LEU A 428 14.61 3.15 -2.86
C LEU A 428 15.48 2.49 -3.94
N ALA A 429 15.41 3.01 -5.15
CA ALA A 429 16.20 2.61 -6.31
C ALA A 429 17.55 3.36 -6.45
N ASP A 430 17.92 4.20 -5.49
CA ASP A 430 19.16 5.00 -5.50
C ASP A 430 19.32 5.88 -6.75
N ALA A 431 18.21 6.42 -7.27
CA ALA A 431 18.23 7.28 -8.44
C ALA A 431 18.91 8.63 -8.14
N GLU A 432 19.81 9.08 -9.02
CA GLU A 432 20.56 10.34 -8.83
C GLU A 432 19.65 11.58 -8.73
N ASP A 433 18.64 11.64 -9.60
CA ASP A 433 17.65 12.71 -9.61
C ASP A 433 16.35 12.27 -8.92
N LEU A 434 15.99 12.94 -7.83
CA LEU A 434 14.78 12.69 -7.05
C LEU A 434 13.70 13.77 -7.24
N ASP A 435 13.87 14.67 -8.23
CA ASP A 435 12.93 15.73 -8.55
C ASP A 435 11.85 15.22 -9.51
N VAL A 436 10.73 14.78 -8.91
CA VAL A 436 9.57 14.24 -9.62
C VAL A 436 9.03 15.21 -10.68
N LEU A 437 8.87 16.51 -10.36
CA LEU A 437 8.30 17.48 -11.29
C LEU A 437 9.20 17.68 -12.51
N ARG A 438 10.51 17.79 -12.28
CA ARG A 438 11.48 17.94 -13.36
C ARG A 438 11.48 16.73 -14.29
N ARG A 439 11.48 15.52 -13.73
CA ARG A 439 11.38 14.27 -14.48
C ARG A 439 10.08 14.17 -15.28
N LEU A 440 8.94 14.44 -14.65
CA LEU A 440 7.62 14.45 -15.30
C LEU A 440 7.62 15.34 -16.55
N ARG A 441 8.09 16.58 -16.42
CA ARG A 441 8.15 17.55 -17.52
C ARG A 441 9.09 17.10 -18.64
N ALA A 442 10.23 16.49 -18.29
CA ALA A 442 11.18 15.97 -19.27
C ALA A 442 10.61 14.76 -20.05
N ASN A 443 10.10 13.76 -19.34
CA ASN A 443 9.53 12.53 -19.93
C ASN A 443 8.35 12.84 -20.85
N ARG A 444 7.40 13.65 -20.38
CA ARG A 444 6.23 14.04 -21.17
C ARG A 444 6.59 14.93 -22.37
N ARG A 445 7.76 15.60 -22.37
CA ARG A 445 8.26 16.29 -23.57
C ARG A 445 8.77 15.26 -24.59
N ILE A 446 9.57 14.30 -24.17
CA ILE A 446 10.09 13.21 -25.02
C ILE A 446 8.93 12.42 -25.65
N ILE A 447 7.92 12.03 -24.86
CA ILE A 447 6.74 11.33 -25.38
C ILE A 447 6.02 12.19 -26.43
N ARG A 448 5.82 13.49 -26.19
CA ARG A 448 5.12 14.38 -27.15
C ARG A 448 5.89 14.62 -28.44
N GLU A 449 7.22 14.59 -28.40
CA GLU A 449 8.05 14.68 -29.61
C GLU A 449 7.79 13.52 -30.57
N HIS A 450 7.44 12.33 -30.05
CA HIS A 450 7.17 11.13 -30.84
C HIS A 450 5.68 10.81 -31.01
N VAL A 451 4.84 11.32 -30.09
CA VAL A 451 3.39 11.14 -30.05
C VAL A 451 2.74 12.51 -29.84
N PRO A 452 2.58 13.34 -30.88
CA PRO A 452 2.07 14.71 -30.77
C PRO A 452 0.66 14.82 -30.17
N GLU A 453 -0.10 13.73 -30.18
CA GLU A 453 -1.46 13.62 -29.66
C GLU A 453 -1.50 13.33 -28.15
N PHE A 454 -0.38 12.95 -27.54
CA PHE A 454 -0.28 12.67 -26.12
C PHE A 454 -0.63 13.93 -25.30
N ARG A 455 -1.47 13.78 -24.29
CA ARG A 455 -1.85 14.86 -23.36
C ARG A 455 -1.63 14.42 -21.93
N SER A 456 -1.42 15.40 -21.06
CA SER A 456 -1.20 15.13 -19.64
C SER A 456 -1.81 16.20 -18.74
N PHE A 457 -2.06 15.82 -17.50
CA PHE A 457 -2.57 16.69 -16.46
C PHE A 457 -1.65 16.61 -15.23
N THR A 458 -1.11 17.75 -14.79
CA THR A 458 -0.37 17.85 -13.52
C THR A 458 -1.14 18.70 -12.53
N VAL A 459 -1.37 18.17 -11.34
CA VAL A 459 -1.80 18.97 -10.18
C VAL A 459 -0.63 19.26 -9.26
N GLY A 460 -0.68 20.38 -8.54
CA GLY A 460 0.30 20.65 -7.49
C GLY A 460 0.21 19.65 -6.33
N GLY A 461 1.22 19.68 -5.46
CA GLY A 461 1.26 18.89 -4.23
C GLY A 461 1.91 17.52 -4.36
N PHE A 462 1.86 16.76 -3.25
CA PHE A 462 2.69 15.57 -3.00
C PHE A 462 1.89 14.26 -2.87
N ARG A 463 0.60 14.31 -3.15
CA ARG A 463 -0.27 13.11 -3.10
C ARG A 463 0.13 12.14 -4.22
N HIS A 464 -0.40 10.93 -4.13
CA HIS A 464 -0.15 9.88 -5.11
C HIS A 464 -1.48 9.33 -5.59
N THR A 465 -1.69 9.41 -6.89
CA THR A 465 -2.88 8.96 -7.62
C THR A 465 -4.19 9.62 -7.19
N VAL A 466 -5.26 9.40 -7.95
CA VAL A 466 -6.53 10.07 -7.65
C VAL A 466 -7.78 9.33 -8.13
N LEU A 467 -7.71 8.52 -9.17
CA LEU A 467 -8.93 8.06 -9.86
C LEU A 467 -9.91 7.30 -8.95
N ASN A 468 -9.40 6.55 -7.97
CA ASN A 468 -10.21 5.82 -7.00
C ASN A 468 -10.44 6.56 -5.66
N GLN A 469 -10.27 7.89 -5.67
CA GLN A 469 -10.40 8.76 -4.50
C GLN A 469 -11.41 9.86 -4.79
N ASP A 470 -12.18 10.26 -3.78
CA ASP A 470 -13.16 11.35 -3.87
C ASP A 470 -12.56 12.67 -4.37
N LEU A 471 -11.28 12.93 -4.01
CA LEU A 471 -10.51 14.09 -4.49
C LEU A 471 -10.44 14.22 -6.03
N PHE A 472 -10.75 13.16 -6.79
CA PHE A 472 -10.94 13.21 -8.24
C PHE A 472 -11.89 14.34 -8.68
N TYR A 473 -12.97 14.55 -7.93
CA TYR A 473 -13.98 15.57 -8.22
C TYR A 473 -13.55 17.00 -7.83
N HIS A 474 -12.49 17.11 -7.03
CA HIS A 474 -12.09 18.35 -6.36
C HIS A 474 -10.80 18.96 -6.89
N TYR A 475 -9.93 18.19 -7.55
CA TYR A 475 -8.69 18.76 -8.07
C TYR A 475 -8.88 19.71 -9.26
N ARG A 476 -8.12 20.80 -9.23
CA ARG A 476 -8.01 21.80 -10.30
C ARG A 476 -6.55 22.19 -10.51
N SER A 477 -6.17 22.48 -11.74
CA SER A 477 -4.86 23.03 -12.10
C SER A 477 -5.02 24.04 -13.23
N ASN A 478 -4.40 25.21 -13.10
CA ASN A 478 -4.49 26.33 -14.07
C ASN A 478 -5.92 26.59 -14.59
N GLY A 479 -6.91 26.58 -13.69
CA GLY A 479 -8.32 26.83 -14.03
C GLY A 479 -9.09 25.61 -14.56
N HIS A 480 -8.43 24.51 -14.90
CA HIS A 480 -9.07 23.28 -15.40
C HIS A 480 -9.31 22.29 -14.28
N ARG A 481 -10.52 21.74 -14.17
CA ARG A 481 -10.83 20.66 -13.23
C ARG A 481 -10.39 19.32 -13.81
N LEU A 482 -9.82 18.46 -12.96
CA LEU A 482 -9.42 17.13 -13.37
C LEU A 482 -10.61 16.29 -13.87
N ARG A 483 -11.72 16.30 -13.12
CA ARG A 483 -12.95 15.59 -13.50
C ARG A 483 -13.40 15.96 -14.92
N ASP A 484 -13.46 17.26 -15.22
CA ASP A 484 -13.94 17.76 -16.51
C ASP A 484 -12.98 17.37 -17.65
N TRP A 485 -11.67 17.38 -17.37
CA TRP A 485 -10.66 16.92 -18.32
C TRP A 485 -10.79 15.41 -18.63
N VAL A 486 -11.00 14.58 -17.62
CA VAL A 486 -11.26 13.14 -17.81
C VAL A 486 -12.59 12.90 -18.51
N ALA A 487 -13.65 13.64 -18.16
CA ALA A 487 -14.95 13.54 -18.82
C ALA A 487 -14.85 13.86 -20.33
N ALA A 488 -14.12 14.92 -20.70
CA ALA A 488 -13.88 15.28 -22.10
C ALA A 488 -13.12 14.17 -22.86
N ILE A 489 -12.07 13.60 -22.26
CA ILE A 489 -11.34 12.46 -22.85
C ILE A 489 -12.26 11.25 -23.05
N VAL A 490 -13.05 10.91 -22.04
CA VAL A 490 -14.00 9.79 -22.08
C VAL A 490 -15.08 10.05 -23.13
N ALA A 491 -15.51 11.29 -23.35
CA ALA A 491 -16.45 11.68 -24.41
C ALA A 491 -15.81 11.74 -25.82
N GLY A 492 -14.49 11.56 -25.96
CA GLY A 492 -13.79 11.65 -27.24
C GLY A 492 -13.51 13.08 -27.69
N GLU A 493 -13.62 14.05 -26.78
CA GLU A 493 -13.33 15.46 -27.04
C GLU A 493 -11.82 15.73 -26.99
N SER A 494 -11.39 16.77 -27.72
CA SER A 494 -10.01 17.23 -27.67
C SER A 494 -9.72 17.97 -26.37
N VAL A 495 -8.63 17.62 -25.70
CA VAL A 495 -8.16 18.32 -24.49
C VAL A 495 -6.75 18.87 -24.67
N ALA A 496 -6.44 19.94 -23.96
CA ALA A 496 -5.09 20.45 -23.80
C ALA A 496 -4.34 19.70 -22.69
N SER A 497 -3.01 19.72 -22.74
CA SER A 497 -2.22 19.37 -21.56
C SER A 497 -2.34 20.48 -20.52
N VAL A 498 -2.52 20.11 -19.27
CA VAL A 498 -2.59 21.02 -18.13
C VAL A 498 -1.39 20.74 -17.24
N ASP A 499 -0.63 21.77 -16.89
CA ASP A 499 0.46 21.64 -15.91
C ASP A 499 0.12 22.47 -14.68
N CYS A 500 0.78 22.20 -13.54
CA CYS A 500 0.73 23.14 -12.42
C CYS A 500 1.41 24.45 -12.84
N GLY A 501 0.86 25.59 -12.41
CA GLY A 501 1.39 26.93 -12.70
C GLY A 501 2.70 27.20 -11.96
N ASP A 502 2.93 28.45 -11.58
CA ASP A 502 4.18 28.85 -10.89
C ASP A 502 4.31 28.21 -9.50
N ASP A 503 3.18 27.97 -8.81
CA ASP A 503 3.14 27.21 -7.56
C ASP A 503 2.66 25.79 -7.80
N CYS A 504 3.61 24.86 -7.78
CA CYS A 504 3.36 23.42 -7.86
C CYS A 504 3.37 22.73 -6.48
N LEU A 505 3.60 23.46 -5.38
CA LEU A 505 3.60 22.89 -4.02
C LEU A 505 2.18 22.65 -3.51
N ARG A 506 1.22 23.50 -3.89
CA ARG A 506 -0.19 23.38 -3.51
C ARG A 506 -1.06 23.04 -4.72
N PRO A 507 -1.98 22.06 -4.63
CA PRO A 507 -2.99 21.83 -5.66
C PRO A 507 -4.06 22.92 -5.64
N GLY A 508 -4.62 23.22 -6.80
CA GLY A 508 -5.92 23.88 -6.85
C GLY A 508 -7.01 22.93 -6.37
N LEU A 509 -7.95 23.44 -5.57
CA LEU A 509 -9.09 22.68 -5.06
C LEU A 509 -10.41 23.38 -5.40
N VAL A 510 -11.43 22.58 -5.67
CA VAL A 510 -12.83 22.97 -5.76
C VAL A 510 -13.49 22.57 -4.45
N TYR A 511 -14.10 23.53 -3.77
CA TYR A 511 -14.75 23.32 -2.48
C TYR A 511 -16.27 23.32 -2.64
N ASN A 512 -16.95 22.64 -1.74
CA ASN A 512 -18.39 22.72 -1.56
C ASN A 512 -18.76 23.33 -0.20
N GLU A 513 -20.06 23.46 0.09
CA GLU A 513 -20.52 24.00 1.38
C GLU A 513 -20.15 23.08 2.56
N ASP A 514 -19.96 21.78 2.35
CA ASP A 514 -19.53 20.84 3.40
C ASP A 514 -18.10 21.16 3.83
N ASP A 515 -17.21 21.47 2.90
CA ASP A 515 -15.85 21.90 3.21
C ASP A 515 -15.84 23.12 4.15
N LEU A 516 -16.70 24.11 3.89
CA LEU A 516 -16.83 25.27 4.76
C LEU A 516 -17.31 24.87 6.15
N ARG A 517 -18.37 24.06 6.22
CA ARG A 517 -18.91 23.56 7.50
C ARG A 517 -17.88 22.74 8.28
N ILE A 518 -17.04 21.95 7.62
CA ILE A 518 -15.97 21.16 8.24
C ILE A 518 -14.95 22.08 8.90
N VAL A 519 -14.49 23.12 8.20
CA VAL A 519 -13.50 24.05 8.77
C VAL A 519 -14.10 24.86 9.91
N GLU A 520 -15.32 25.37 9.75
CA GLU A 520 -16.05 26.09 10.81
C GLU A 520 -16.22 25.20 12.05
N ARG A 521 -16.61 23.94 11.85
CA ARG A 521 -16.74 23.00 12.96
C ARG A 521 -15.41 22.64 13.61
N THR A 522 -14.34 22.55 12.82
CA THR A 522 -12.98 22.33 13.36
C THR A 522 -12.53 23.51 14.24
N ILE A 523 -12.85 24.74 13.82
CA ILE A 523 -12.60 25.96 14.61
C ILE A 523 -13.39 25.91 15.92
N GLU A 524 -14.68 25.57 15.87
CA GLU A 524 -15.51 25.45 17.07
C GLU A 524 -14.90 24.47 18.08
N ILE A 525 -14.49 23.28 17.63
CA ILE A 525 -13.87 22.24 18.48
C ILE A 525 -12.61 22.78 19.16
N LEU A 526 -11.71 23.43 18.41
CA LEU A 526 -10.42 23.88 18.93
C LEU A 526 -10.47 25.22 19.67
N SER A 527 -11.54 26.00 19.50
CA SER A 527 -11.74 27.29 20.17
C SER A 527 -12.25 27.15 21.61
N ALA A 528 -12.74 25.97 22.00
CA ALA A 528 -13.17 25.71 23.36
C ALA A 528 -11.99 25.80 24.35
N PRO A 529 -12.21 26.29 25.59
CA PRO A 529 -11.16 26.39 26.60
C PRO A 529 -10.46 25.05 26.81
N ASP A 530 -9.12 25.05 26.77
CA ASP A 530 -8.23 23.90 26.96
C ASP A 530 -8.43 22.72 25.99
N ALA A 531 -9.23 22.87 24.93
CA ALA A 531 -9.59 21.79 24.01
C ALA A 531 -8.49 21.38 23.01
N TRP A 532 -7.44 22.19 22.83
CA TRP A 532 -6.33 21.81 21.95
C TRP A 532 -5.37 20.83 22.64
N ASN A 533 -5.04 19.72 21.97
CA ASN A 533 -4.01 18.78 22.36
C ASN A 533 -2.69 19.04 21.60
N PRO A 534 -1.59 19.44 22.29
CA PRO A 534 -0.30 19.70 21.67
C PRO A 534 0.45 18.42 21.25
N ARG A 535 -0.12 17.23 21.47
CA ARG A 535 0.45 15.95 21.04
C ARG A 535 -0.46 15.22 20.07
N ASP A 536 -0.21 15.40 18.79
CA ASP A 536 -0.72 14.55 17.72
C ASP A 536 0.15 13.30 17.59
N VAL A 537 -0.47 12.13 17.76
CA VAL A 537 0.18 10.83 17.59
C VAL A 537 -0.34 10.17 16.31
N PRO A 538 0.52 9.51 15.51
CA PRO A 538 0.06 8.75 14.35
C PRO A 538 -0.98 7.69 14.76
N GLY A 539 -1.94 7.44 13.88
CA GLY A 539 -2.98 6.42 14.07
C GLY A 539 -4.40 6.99 14.20
N ALA A 540 -5.29 6.14 14.70
CA ALA A 540 -6.71 6.46 14.85
C ALA A 540 -6.92 7.63 15.82
N CYS A 541 -7.82 8.53 15.45
CA CYS A 541 -8.25 9.61 16.35
C CYS A 541 -9.21 9.07 17.41
N PRO A 542 -9.18 9.62 18.64
CA PRO A 542 -10.10 9.23 19.69
C PRO A 542 -11.55 9.54 19.26
N THR A 543 -12.47 8.61 19.55
CA THR A 543 -13.90 8.75 19.22
C THR A 543 -14.59 9.83 20.06
N GLN A 544 -14.14 10.03 21.29
CA GLN A 544 -14.52 11.11 22.19
C GLN A 544 -13.29 11.53 23.00
N ALA A 545 -13.03 12.82 23.05
CA ALA A 545 -11.96 13.37 23.86
C ALA A 545 -12.31 14.79 24.32
N ASP A 546 -11.83 15.15 25.51
CA ASP A 546 -11.90 16.54 25.98
C ASP A 546 -10.91 17.44 25.22
N ARG A 547 -9.89 16.84 24.58
CA ARG A 547 -8.85 17.55 23.84
C ARG A 547 -8.53 16.87 22.52
N TYR A 548 -8.45 17.65 21.44
CA TYR A 548 -8.14 17.18 20.10
C TYR A 548 -6.87 17.84 19.54
N SER A 549 -6.04 17.06 18.83
CA SER A 549 -5.02 17.64 17.95
C SER A 549 -5.70 18.26 16.73
N LEU A 550 -4.99 19.12 15.97
CA LEU A 550 -5.55 19.72 14.74
C LEU A 550 -6.11 18.66 13.78
N ARG A 551 -5.34 17.58 13.55
CA ARG A 551 -5.74 16.47 12.69
C ARG A 551 -7.02 15.79 13.19
N CYS A 552 -7.09 15.50 14.49
CA CYS A 552 -8.23 14.79 15.05
C CYS A 552 -9.48 15.66 15.20
N ALA A 553 -9.32 16.95 15.45
CA ALA A 553 -10.44 17.90 15.40
C ALA A 553 -11.02 17.97 13.98
N GLY A 554 -10.16 18.05 12.96
CA GLY A 554 -10.58 18.02 11.55
C GLY A 554 -11.26 16.71 11.15
N ALA A 555 -10.73 15.57 11.61
CA ALA A 555 -11.35 14.26 11.36
C ALA A 555 -12.73 14.12 12.03
N GLN A 556 -12.86 14.61 13.26
CA GLN A 556 -14.13 14.63 13.99
C GLN A 556 -15.15 15.55 13.31
N ALA A 557 -14.75 16.76 12.92
CA ALA A 557 -15.60 17.69 12.17
C ALA A 557 -16.07 17.10 10.84
N ALA A 558 -15.18 16.47 10.08
CA ALA A 558 -15.52 15.78 8.84
C ALA A 558 -16.57 14.68 9.06
N LYS A 559 -16.41 13.87 10.12
CA LYS A 559 -17.39 12.84 10.49
C LYS A 559 -18.74 13.43 10.87
N GLU A 560 -18.77 14.53 11.63
CA GLU A 560 -20.02 15.19 12.05
C GLU A 560 -20.78 15.82 10.87
N VAL A 561 -20.07 16.40 9.91
CA VAL A 561 -20.68 17.07 8.75
C VAL A 561 -21.12 16.09 7.67
N THR A 562 -20.28 15.09 7.36
CA THR A 562 -20.47 14.20 6.19
C THR A 562 -20.94 12.80 6.55
N GLY A 563 -20.90 12.43 7.84
CA GLY A 563 -21.09 11.05 8.29
C GLY A 563 -19.90 10.12 8.01
N ARG A 564 -18.84 10.59 7.35
CA ARG A 564 -17.68 9.79 6.94
C ARG A 564 -16.43 10.20 7.72
N THR A 565 -15.72 9.24 8.29
CA THR A 565 -14.42 9.48 8.91
C THR A 565 -13.32 9.47 7.83
N PRO A 566 -12.47 10.49 7.73
CA PRO A 566 -11.30 10.44 6.86
C PRO A 566 -10.37 9.29 7.26
N MET A 567 -10.00 8.40 6.33
CA MET A 567 -9.15 7.24 6.60
C MET A 567 -7.89 7.28 5.74
N GLY A 568 -6.77 7.68 6.35
CA GLY A 568 -5.48 7.76 5.67
C GLY A 568 -5.55 8.68 4.43
N SER A 569 -5.41 8.11 3.25
CA SER A 569 -5.55 8.82 1.98
C SER A 569 -6.99 8.87 1.44
N ARG A 570 -7.92 8.06 1.95
CA ARG A 570 -9.31 7.98 1.47
C ARG A 570 -10.21 8.99 2.19
N ASN A 571 -11.22 9.49 1.48
CA ASN A 571 -12.26 10.37 2.03
C ASN A 571 -11.71 11.62 2.73
N VAL A 572 -10.56 12.14 2.28
CA VAL A 572 -10.00 13.38 2.82
C VAL A 572 -10.74 14.54 2.19
N PRO A 573 -11.51 15.34 2.95
CA PRO A 573 -12.21 16.48 2.40
C PRO A 573 -11.20 17.53 1.87
N PRO A 574 -11.52 18.24 0.78
CA PRO A 574 -10.72 19.35 0.27
C PRO A 574 -10.31 20.36 1.36
N ALA A 575 -11.23 20.69 2.28
CA ALA A 575 -10.95 21.50 3.45
C ALA A 575 -9.75 21.00 4.28
N ILE A 576 -9.74 19.71 4.63
CA ILE A 576 -8.68 19.11 5.45
C ILE A 576 -7.38 19.01 4.67
N LEU A 577 -7.45 18.69 3.37
CA LEU A 577 -6.28 18.70 2.51
C LEU A 577 -5.67 20.10 2.41
N ASP A 578 -6.49 21.14 2.39
CA ASP A 578 -5.97 22.51 2.34
C ASP A 578 -5.30 22.94 3.66
N VAL A 579 -5.84 22.51 4.80
CA VAL A 579 -5.15 22.64 6.09
C VAL A 579 -3.76 22.02 6.03
N VAL A 580 -3.63 20.82 5.45
CA VAL A 580 -2.33 20.14 5.27
C VAL A 580 -1.34 20.99 4.47
N PHE A 581 -1.75 21.57 3.35
CA PHE A 581 -0.85 22.42 2.55
C PHE A 581 -0.51 23.74 3.26
N THR A 582 -1.48 24.33 3.94
CA THR A 582 -1.31 25.59 4.68
C THR A 582 -0.32 25.43 5.85
N ILE A 583 -0.39 24.34 6.61
CA ILE A 583 0.63 24.08 7.65
C ILE A 583 1.99 23.74 7.03
N THR A 584 2.00 23.02 5.90
CA THR A 584 3.24 22.62 5.22
C THR A 584 4.03 23.84 4.78
N GLU A 585 3.39 24.88 4.27
CA GLU A 585 4.05 26.15 3.88
C GLU A 585 4.71 26.87 5.05
N ARG A 586 4.14 26.74 6.26
CA ARG A 586 4.66 27.32 7.51
C ARG A 586 5.83 26.52 8.10
N LEU A 587 6.04 25.28 7.65
CA LEU A 587 7.18 24.48 8.07
C LEU A 587 8.49 24.97 7.41
N PRO A 588 9.65 24.79 8.09
CA PRO A 588 10.96 25.01 7.47
C PRO A 588 11.10 24.25 6.15
N ALA A 589 11.83 24.80 5.17
CA ALA A 589 11.96 24.23 3.82
C ALA A 589 12.29 22.72 3.82
N ARG A 590 13.20 22.28 4.69
CA ARG A 590 13.58 20.86 4.87
C ARG A 590 12.42 19.94 5.30
N ASN A 591 11.42 20.49 5.97
CA ASN A 591 10.26 19.78 6.51
C ASN A 591 9.02 19.89 5.63
N ARG A 592 9.04 20.72 4.56
CA ARG A 592 7.90 20.87 3.63
C ARG A 592 7.59 19.61 2.80
N ARG A 593 8.44 18.60 2.91
CA ARG A 593 8.32 17.29 2.25
C ARG A 593 8.11 16.15 3.23
N ALA A 594 7.80 16.45 4.49
CA ALA A 594 7.60 15.44 5.51
C ALA A 594 6.33 14.63 5.28
N SER A 595 6.36 13.35 5.65
CA SER A 595 5.22 12.42 5.53
C SER A 595 4.06 12.74 6.48
N ASN A 596 4.29 13.48 7.57
CA ASN A 596 3.25 13.87 8.53
C ASN A 596 3.36 15.35 8.94
N PRO A 597 2.88 16.27 8.09
CA PRO A 597 2.94 17.71 8.38
C PRO A 597 2.06 18.10 9.57
N PHE A 598 0.96 17.37 9.84
CA PHE A 598 0.11 17.61 11.01
C PHE A 598 0.89 17.45 12.31
N ALA A 599 1.56 16.32 12.51
CA ALA A 599 2.33 16.07 13.73
C ALA A 599 3.49 17.05 13.86
N LEU A 600 4.19 17.36 12.75
CA LEU A 600 5.29 18.33 12.80
C LEU A 600 4.85 19.74 13.19
N PHE A 601 3.71 20.21 12.68
CA PHE A 601 3.20 21.53 13.01
C PHE A 601 2.57 21.55 14.42
N ASN A 602 1.73 20.56 14.74
CA ASN A 602 0.99 20.48 16.01
C ASN A 602 1.90 20.24 17.22
N ASN A 603 2.92 19.38 17.08
CA ASN A 603 3.77 18.98 18.21
C ASN A 603 4.98 19.89 18.41
N HIS A 604 5.16 20.89 17.54
CA HIS A 604 6.29 21.77 17.66
C HIS A 604 6.19 22.61 18.96
N PRO A 605 7.25 22.69 19.78
CA PRO A 605 7.17 23.32 21.11
C PRO A 605 6.76 24.80 21.09
N GLY A 606 7.01 25.49 19.98
CA GLY A 606 6.63 26.90 19.79
C GLY A 606 5.22 27.11 19.24
N THR A 607 4.48 26.06 18.93
CA THR A 607 3.14 26.17 18.38
C THR A 607 2.11 26.30 19.49
N THR A 608 1.07 27.10 19.26
CA THR A 608 -0.02 27.36 20.21
C THR A 608 -1.40 27.01 19.62
N ALA A 609 -2.43 26.96 20.47
CA ALA A 609 -3.82 26.84 20.01
C ALA A 609 -4.23 27.99 19.08
N ALA A 610 -3.72 29.21 19.32
CA ALA A 610 -3.97 30.36 18.46
C ALA A 610 -3.40 30.16 17.05
N ASP A 611 -2.26 29.50 16.91
CA ASP A 611 -1.68 29.17 15.60
C ASP A 611 -2.56 28.18 14.82
N MET A 612 -3.17 27.20 15.50
CA MET A 612 -4.13 26.27 14.89
C MET A 612 -5.35 27.02 14.34
N LEU A 613 -5.92 27.91 15.16
CA LEU A 613 -7.05 28.74 14.76
C LEU A 613 -6.67 29.65 13.59
N ALA A 614 -5.48 30.26 13.61
CA ALA A 614 -5.00 31.11 12.53
C ALA A 614 -4.82 30.36 11.20
N VAL A 615 -4.43 29.07 11.22
CA VAL A 615 -4.41 28.22 10.02
C VAL A 615 -5.82 27.98 9.50
N LEU A 616 -6.74 27.59 10.39
CA LEU A 616 -8.11 27.26 10.01
C LEU A 616 -8.87 28.47 9.49
N GLU A 617 -8.65 29.65 10.08
CA GLU A 617 -9.21 30.91 9.63
C GLU A 617 -8.75 31.27 8.20
N GLU A 618 -7.47 31.07 7.90
CA GLU A 618 -6.95 31.28 6.55
C GLU A 618 -7.62 30.35 5.53
N VAL A 619 -7.77 29.07 5.87
CA VAL A 619 -8.45 28.09 5.02
C VAL A 619 -9.93 28.44 4.87
N ARG A 620 -10.61 28.85 5.96
CA ARG A 620 -12.02 29.26 5.94
C ARG A 620 -12.26 30.40 4.97
N GLU A 621 -11.44 31.45 5.03
CA GLU A 621 -11.57 32.61 4.15
C GLU A 621 -11.29 32.24 2.68
N ARG A 622 -10.35 31.33 2.44
CA ARG A 622 -10.08 30.80 1.09
C ARG A 622 -11.27 30.02 0.53
N ILE A 623 -11.89 29.16 1.34
CA ILE A 623 -13.10 28.41 0.95
C ILE A 623 -14.24 29.38 0.68
N ARG A 624 -14.51 30.35 1.58
CA ARG A 624 -15.56 31.38 1.39
C ARG A 624 -15.37 32.16 0.08
N THR A 625 -14.14 32.59 -0.19
CA THR A 625 -13.80 33.30 -1.42
C THR A 625 -14.07 32.43 -2.66
N SER A 626 -13.68 31.15 -2.61
CA SER A 626 -13.91 30.20 -3.70
C SER A 626 -15.41 29.94 -3.94
N LEU A 627 -16.18 29.72 -2.88
CA LEU A 627 -17.63 29.52 -2.97
C LEU A 627 -18.34 30.76 -3.50
N ALA A 628 -17.93 31.96 -3.09
CA ALA A 628 -18.49 33.22 -3.58
C ALA A 628 -18.20 33.45 -5.07
N ALA A 629 -17.05 33.00 -5.58
CA ALA A 629 -16.71 33.12 -6.99
C ALA A 629 -17.48 32.15 -7.91
N ASN A 630 -18.11 31.11 -7.34
CA ASN A 630 -18.88 30.09 -8.07
C ASN A 630 -20.41 30.30 -7.98
N ARG A 631 -20.87 31.32 -7.24
CA ARG A 631 -22.27 31.77 -7.19
C ARG A 631 -22.50 32.88 -8.21
#